data_AF-G0EPA8-F1
#
_entry.id   AF-G0EPA8-F1
#
_cell.length_a   1.000
_cell.length_b   1.000
_cell.length_c   1.000
_cell.angle_alpha   90.00
_cell.angle_beta   90.00
_cell.angle_gamma   90.00
#
_symmetry.space_group_name_H-M   'P 1'
#
loop_
_entity.id
_entity.type
_entity.pdbx_description
1 polymer ?
#
loop_
_entity_poly.entity_id
_entity_poly.type
_entity_poly.pdbx_seq_one_letter_code
_entity_poly.pdbx_strand_id
1 'polypeptide(L)'
;MYIDKLWGEYFGDCDDSLVLLEYFDENDNTQYSVKKIFTDFNVYNEYSTIKVDSFRKSKDIKYVCNGIEHNIDIVIDLILDLSVLILECLHNKKIYLKDLYSNSEKDKYISINADKEDIELFINILNDFSVNGSKYDLADMCDDETINNIAEKTKYIANEMSKFIY
;
A
#
# COMPACT_ATOMS: atom_id res chain seq x y z
N MET A 1 -10.81 -10.31 -8.54
CA MET A 1 -10.65 -9.78 -7.18
C MET A 1 -11.64 -8.64 -6.95
N TYR A 2 -11.96 -8.27 -5.70
CA TYR A 2 -12.74 -7.05 -5.42
C TYR A 2 -12.02 -5.81 -5.98
N ILE A 3 -10.70 -5.84 -5.99
CA ILE A 3 -9.81 -4.76 -6.46
C ILE A 3 -9.52 -4.73 -7.97
N ASP A 4 -10.15 -5.56 -8.81
CA ASP A 4 -9.81 -5.66 -10.26
C ASP A 4 -9.93 -4.33 -11.03
N LYS A 5 -10.72 -3.38 -10.52
CA LYS A 5 -10.88 -2.04 -11.12
C LYS A 5 -9.94 -0.97 -10.53
N LEU A 6 -9.13 -1.36 -9.57
CA LEU A 6 -8.18 -0.49 -8.87
C LEU A 6 -6.75 -0.91 -9.22
N TRP A 7 -6.44 -2.20 -9.12
CA TRP A 7 -5.11 -2.72 -9.41
C TRP A 7 -4.76 -2.64 -10.91
N GLY A 8 -3.59 -2.11 -11.24
CA GLY A 8 -3.06 -1.93 -12.60
C GLY A 8 -3.43 -0.61 -13.29
N GLU A 9 -4.13 0.29 -12.61
CA GLU A 9 -4.47 1.64 -13.11
C GLU A 9 -4.22 2.65 -11.97
N TYR A 10 -2.94 3.01 -11.77
CA TYR A 10 -2.35 3.83 -10.69
C TYR A 10 -1.98 3.13 -9.37
N PHE A 11 -2.38 1.88 -9.19
CA PHE A 11 -2.00 1.09 -8.01
C PHE A 11 -1.42 -0.22 -8.49
N GLY A 12 -0.27 -0.63 -7.94
CA GLY A 12 0.41 -1.83 -8.38
C GLY A 12 1.15 -1.69 -9.71
N ASP A 13 1.41 -0.45 -10.17
CA ASP A 13 1.97 -0.17 -11.51
C ASP A 13 3.35 0.50 -11.50
N CYS A 14 3.97 0.69 -10.33
CA CYS A 14 5.30 1.28 -10.20
C CYS A 14 6.37 0.28 -9.73
N ASP A 15 7.64 0.70 -9.77
CA ASP A 15 8.76 -0.14 -9.31
C ASP A 15 8.65 -0.45 -7.80
N ASP A 16 8.14 0.50 -6.99
CA ASP A 16 7.88 0.29 -5.56
C ASP A 16 6.81 -0.81 -5.33
N SER A 17 5.81 -0.89 -6.22
CA SER A 17 4.82 -1.97 -6.22
C SER A 17 5.48 -3.33 -6.43
N LEU A 18 6.45 -3.41 -7.35
CA LEU A 18 7.18 -4.65 -7.60
C LEU A 18 7.95 -5.09 -6.35
N VAL A 19 8.61 -4.15 -5.65
CA VAL A 19 9.29 -4.45 -4.37
C VAL A 19 8.32 -5.03 -3.34
N LEU A 20 7.10 -4.48 -3.24
CA LEU A 20 6.06 -5.01 -2.36
C LEU A 20 5.61 -6.43 -2.76
N LEU A 21 5.47 -6.71 -4.05
CA LEU A 21 5.12 -8.05 -4.55
C LEU A 21 6.25 -9.06 -4.31
N GLU A 22 7.50 -8.66 -4.52
CA GLU A 22 8.68 -9.48 -4.21
C GLU A 22 8.80 -9.77 -2.70
N TYR A 23 8.48 -8.80 -1.84
CA TYR A 23 8.36 -9.02 -0.39
C TYR A 23 7.35 -10.12 -0.06
N PHE A 24 6.20 -10.11 -0.71
CA PHE A 24 5.22 -11.17 -0.53
C PHE A 24 5.69 -12.49 -1.13
N ASP A 25 6.51 -12.50 -2.17
CA ASP A 25 7.01 -13.74 -2.79
C ASP A 25 8.23 -14.34 -2.07
N GLU A 26 9.00 -13.56 -1.32
CA GLU A 26 10.31 -13.95 -0.74
C GLU A 26 10.26 -15.30 0.02
N ASN A 27 9.29 -15.47 0.90
CA ASN A 27 9.19 -16.62 1.81
C ASN A 27 7.82 -17.30 1.73
N ASP A 28 7.61 -18.40 2.46
CA ASP A 28 6.35 -19.17 2.40
C ASP A 28 5.26 -18.61 3.34
N ASN A 29 5.47 -17.43 3.92
CA ASN A 29 4.46 -16.80 4.76
C ASN A 29 3.21 -16.48 3.93
N THR A 30 2.07 -16.70 4.55
CA THR A 30 0.74 -16.46 3.96
C THR A 30 -0.07 -15.44 4.76
N GLN A 31 0.44 -15.00 5.91
CA GLN A 31 -0.22 -14.06 6.81
C GLN A 31 0.74 -12.94 7.19
N TYR A 32 0.28 -11.72 7.00
CA TYR A 32 1.00 -10.49 7.27
C TYR A 32 0.14 -9.59 8.16
N SER A 33 0.79 -8.73 8.95
CA SER A 33 0.12 -7.62 9.61
C SER A 33 0.67 -6.32 9.07
N VAL A 34 -0.13 -5.24 9.10
CA VAL A 34 0.32 -3.90 8.72
C VAL A 34 1.59 -3.51 9.47
N LYS A 35 1.59 -3.70 10.80
CA LYS A 35 2.75 -3.41 11.63
C LYS A 35 4.00 -4.17 11.21
N LYS A 36 3.88 -5.45 10.84
CA LYS A 36 5.02 -6.24 10.35
C LYS A 36 5.55 -5.66 9.05
N ILE A 37 4.68 -5.38 8.07
CA ILE A 37 5.08 -4.80 6.78
C ILE A 37 5.80 -3.46 7.02
N PHE A 38 5.24 -2.56 7.82
CA PHE A 38 5.86 -1.26 8.11
C PHE A 38 7.22 -1.39 8.79
N THR A 39 7.39 -2.42 9.63
CA THR A 39 8.67 -2.70 10.30
C THR A 39 9.70 -3.22 9.31
N ASP A 40 9.31 -4.17 8.44
CA ASP A 40 10.19 -4.79 7.47
C ASP A 40 10.67 -3.80 6.39
N PHE A 41 9.83 -2.84 6.00
CA PHE A 41 10.16 -1.75 5.06
C PHE A 41 10.78 -0.52 5.74
N ASN A 42 10.96 -0.54 7.06
CA ASN A 42 11.45 0.61 7.83
C ASN A 42 10.65 1.91 7.56
N VAL A 43 9.32 1.79 7.37
CA VAL A 43 8.45 2.95 7.06
C VAL A 43 8.48 3.95 8.23
N TYR A 44 8.43 3.45 9.47
CA TYR A 44 8.62 4.24 10.70
C TYR A 44 9.14 3.39 11.87
N ASN A 45 9.98 3.99 12.71
CA ASN A 45 10.55 3.34 13.91
C ASN A 45 9.50 2.96 14.97
N GLU A 46 8.44 3.77 15.13
CA GLU A 46 7.38 3.53 16.12
C GLU A 46 6.00 3.79 15.50
N TYR A 47 5.22 2.72 15.31
CA TYR A 47 3.89 2.77 14.70
C TYR A 47 2.95 3.79 15.37
N SER A 48 2.97 3.87 16.71
CA SER A 48 2.13 4.79 17.49
C SER A 48 2.49 6.28 17.32
N THR A 49 3.59 6.59 16.65
CA THR A 49 4.05 7.99 16.42
C THR A 49 3.76 8.48 15.01
N ILE A 50 3.18 7.63 14.15
CA ILE A 50 2.89 7.95 12.76
C ILE A 50 1.95 9.15 12.71
N LYS A 51 2.36 10.17 11.96
CA LYS A 51 1.53 11.33 11.64
C LYS A 51 1.08 11.20 10.20
N VAL A 52 -0.20 11.46 9.95
CA VAL A 52 -0.79 11.35 8.61
C VAL A 52 0.00 12.15 7.56
N ASP A 53 0.45 13.35 7.91
CA ASP A 53 1.21 14.24 7.02
C ASP A 53 2.65 13.80 6.77
N SER A 54 3.18 12.81 7.52
CA SER A 54 4.55 12.33 7.32
C SER A 54 4.71 11.50 6.04
N PHE A 55 3.61 11.06 5.42
CA PHE A 55 3.61 10.38 4.12
C PHE A 55 3.62 11.32 2.92
N ARG A 56 3.55 12.64 3.14
CA ARG A 56 3.65 13.63 2.04
C ARG A 56 5.04 13.74 1.44
N LYS A 57 6.05 13.30 2.17
CA LYS A 57 7.44 13.31 1.72
C LYS A 57 8.10 12.02 2.13
N SER A 58 8.68 11.36 1.14
CA SER A 58 9.40 10.11 1.26
C SER A 58 10.67 10.33 2.03
N LYS A 59 11.00 9.32 2.82
CA LYS A 59 12.25 9.23 3.58
C LYS A 59 13.03 8.04 3.03
N ASP A 60 14.20 7.80 3.60
CA ASP A 60 15.03 6.64 3.27
C ASP A 60 14.35 5.33 3.75
N ILE A 61 13.35 4.88 3.00
CA ILE A 61 12.51 3.70 3.24
C ILE A 61 13.02 2.60 2.32
N LYS A 62 13.29 1.44 2.92
CA LYS A 62 14.01 0.37 2.23
C LYS A 62 13.56 -0.98 2.72
N TYR A 63 13.62 -1.94 1.83
CA TYR A 63 13.45 -3.34 2.13
C TYR A 63 14.67 -4.12 1.64
N VAL A 64 15.10 -5.10 2.43
CA VAL A 64 16.21 -5.99 2.05
C VAL A 64 15.64 -7.35 1.70
N CYS A 65 15.61 -7.67 0.41
CA CYS A 65 15.19 -8.98 -0.12
C CYS A 65 16.42 -9.77 -0.53
N ASN A 66 16.62 -10.98 0.01
CA ASN A 66 17.76 -11.84 -0.35
C ASN A 66 19.15 -11.16 -0.28
N GLY A 67 19.33 -10.19 0.61
CA GLY A 67 20.57 -9.43 0.78
C GLY A 67 20.79 -8.29 -0.22
N ILE A 68 19.80 -7.99 -1.07
CA ILE A 68 19.76 -6.83 -1.96
C ILE A 68 18.87 -5.77 -1.32
N GLU A 69 19.35 -4.54 -1.25
CA GLU A 69 18.59 -3.39 -0.75
C GLU A 69 17.75 -2.81 -1.89
N HIS A 70 16.45 -2.72 -1.66
CA HIS A 70 15.46 -2.10 -2.54
C HIS A 70 14.95 -0.84 -1.85
N ASN A 71 15.02 0.30 -2.53
CA ASN A 71 14.45 1.55 -2.03
C ASN A 71 12.96 1.60 -2.37
N ILE A 72 12.22 2.32 -1.54
CA ILE A 72 10.89 2.83 -1.87
C ILE A 72 11.06 4.30 -2.19
N ASP A 73 10.94 4.66 -3.45
CA ASP A 73 11.20 6.01 -3.93
C ASP A 73 10.08 6.97 -3.52
N ILE A 74 8.82 6.51 -3.57
CA ILE A 74 7.62 7.27 -3.22
C ILE A 74 6.81 6.50 -2.17
N VAL A 75 6.93 6.90 -0.90
CA VAL A 75 6.26 6.20 0.21
C VAL A 75 4.75 6.15 0.07
N ILE A 76 4.15 7.17 -0.53
CA ILE A 76 2.70 7.19 -0.70
C ILE A 76 2.25 6.10 -1.69
N ASP A 77 3.05 5.73 -2.68
CA ASP A 77 2.72 4.65 -3.61
C ASP A 77 2.62 3.31 -2.87
N LEU A 78 3.60 3.01 -2.00
CA LEU A 78 3.55 1.85 -1.11
C LEU A 78 2.27 1.83 -0.25
N ILE A 79 1.86 2.98 0.29
CA ILE A 79 0.64 3.07 1.11
C ILE A 79 -0.62 2.89 0.27
N LEU A 80 -0.68 3.47 -0.93
CA LEU A 80 -1.80 3.34 -1.83
C LEU A 80 -1.98 1.87 -2.26
N ASP A 81 -0.89 1.19 -2.63
CA ASP A 81 -0.90 -0.23 -2.96
C ASP A 81 -1.37 -1.09 -1.78
N LEU A 82 -0.79 -0.88 -0.61
CA LEU A 82 -1.22 -1.58 0.61
C LEU A 82 -2.69 -1.33 0.93
N SER A 83 -3.22 -0.14 0.67
CA SER A 83 -4.64 0.18 0.89
C SER A 83 -5.54 -0.68 0.03
N VAL A 84 -5.18 -0.85 -1.24
CA VAL A 84 -5.91 -1.70 -2.18
C VAL A 84 -5.84 -3.16 -1.73
N LEU A 85 -4.65 -3.66 -1.39
CA LEU A 85 -4.47 -5.05 -0.94
C LEU A 85 -5.19 -5.35 0.39
N ILE A 86 -5.16 -4.40 1.34
CA ILE A 86 -5.92 -4.52 2.60
C ILE A 86 -7.42 -4.54 2.30
N LEU A 87 -7.91 -3.68 1.41
CA LEU A 87 -9.32 -3.66 1.01
C LEU A 87 -9.76 -5.00 0.38
N GLU A 88 -8.93 -5.62 -0.45
CA GLU A 88 -9.17 -6.98 -0.94
C GLU A 88 -9.29 -7.99 0.21
N CYS A 89 -8.38 -7.93 1.20
CA CYS A 89 -8.41 -8.81 2.35
C CYS A 89 -9.64 -8.56 3.24
N LEU A 90 -10.12 -7.32 3.39
CA LEU A 90 -11.33 -7.01 4.14
C LEU A 90 -12.58 -7.65 3.51
N HIS A 91 -12.68 -7.66 2.17
CA HIS A 91 -13.80 -8.27 1.45
C HIS A 91 -13.67 -9.80 1.31
N ASN A 92 -12.50 -10.29 0.90
CA ASN A 92 -12.31 -11.66 0.43
C ASN A 92 -11.36 -12.48 1.31
N LYS A 93 -10.83 -11.91 2.40
CA LYS A 93 -9.92 -12.51 3.39
C LYS A 93 -8.53 -12.89 2.90
N LYS A 94 -8.35 -13.07 1.59
CA LYS A 94 -7.10 -13.50 1.00
C LYS A 94 -6.99 -13.06 -0.44
N ILE A 95 -5.76 -12.92 -0.90
CA ILE A 95 -5.41 -12.57 -2.28
C ILE A 95 -4.59 -13.72 -2.85
N TYR A 96 -4.85 -14.09 -4.09
CA TYR A 96 -3.99 -15.04 -4.79
C TYR A 96 -2.80 -14.28 -5.37
N LEU A 97 -1.57 -14.61 -4.95
CA LEU A 97 -0.40 -13.78 -5.29
C LEU A 97 -0.17 -13.68 -6.80
N LYS A 98 -0.44 -14.75 -7.56
CA LYS A 98 -0.29 -14.75 -9.02
C LYS A 98 -1.30 -13.87 -9.77
N ASP A 99 -2.41 -13.50 -9.14
CA ASP A 99 -3.34 -12.53 -9.71
C ASP A 99 -2.75 -11.11 -9.68
N LEU A 100 -1.79 -10.84 -8.79
CA LEU A 100 -1.08 -9.57 -8.68
C LEU A 100 0.30 -9.61 -9.37
N TYR A 101 1.02 -10.72 -9.21
CA TYR A 101 2.39 -10.90 -9.64
C TYR A 101 2.53 -12.16 -10.49
N SER A 102 2.36 -12.00 -11.80
CA SER A 102 2.39 -13.13 -12.75
C SER A 102 3.73 -13.89 -12.78
N ASN A 103 4.83 -13.23 -12.38
CA ASN A 103 6.16 -13.84 -12.29
C ASN A 103 6.41 -14.59 -10.97
N SER A 104 5.49 -14.55 -10.00
CA SER A 104 5.63 -15.29 -8.74
C SER A 104 5.83 -16.77 -9.03
N GLU A 105 6.89 -17.35 -8.45
CA GLU A 105 7.13 -18.79 -8.55
C GLU A 105 6.20 -19.58 -7.60
N LYS A 106 5.58 -18.90 -6.64
CA LYS A 106 4.81 -19.51 -5.56
C LYS A 106 3.32 -19.56 -5.88
N ASP A 107 2.75 -20.75 -5.77
CA ASP A 107 1.32 -20.96 -5.84
C ASP A 107 0.69 -20.77 -4.45
N LYS A 108 0.52 -19.51 -4.03
CA LYS A 108 0.04 -19.20 -2.67
C LYS A 108 -0.98 -18.07 -2.59
N TYR A 109 -1.79 -18.16 -1.54
CA TYR A 109 -2.65 -17.08 -1.09
C TYR A 109 -2.01 -16.35 0.08
N ILE A 110 -2.12 -15.02 0.09
CA ILE A 110 -1.70 -14.16 1.20
C ILE A 110 -2.90 -13.48 1.84
N SER A 111 -2.76 -13.10 3.11
CA SER A 111 -3.73 -12.28 3.86
C SER A 111 -2.98 -11.19 4.60
N ILE A 112 -3.46 -9.95 4.50
CA ILE A 112 -2.98 -8.83 5.30
C ILE A 112 -4.04 -8.54 6.36
N ASN A 113 -3.67 -8.79 7.61
CA ASN A 113 -4.50 -8.49 8.76
C ASN A 113 -4.32 -7.01 9.12
N ALA A 114 -5.40 -6.26 9.04
CA ALA A 114 -5.50 -4.88 9.50
C ALA A 114 -6.54 -4.83 10.63
N ASP A 115 -6.12 -4.39 11.81
CA ASP A 115 -7.06 -4.11 12.90
C ASP A 115 -7.74 -2.74 12.73
N LYS A 116 -8.58 -2.37 13.69
CA LYS A 116 -9.30 -1.10 13.63
C LYS A 116 -8.37 0.12 13.58
N GLU A 117 -7.27 0.10 14.33
CA GLU A 117 -6.31 1.21 14.37
C GLU A 117 -5.56 1.31 13.03
N ASP A 118 -5.22 0.16 12.43
CA ASP A 118 -4.65 0.09 11.09
C ASP A 118 -5.61 0.70 10.05
N ILE A 119 -6.86 0.26 10.03
CA ILE A 119 -7.85 0.74 9.05
C ILE A 119 -8.08 2.26 9.20
N GLU A 120 -8.19 2.75 10.44
CA GLU A 120 -8.32 4.18 10.74
C GLU A 120 -7.10 4.98 10.26
N LEU A 121 -5.88 4.47 10.47
CA LEU A 121 -4.65 5.08 9.98
C LEU A 121 -4.67 5.23 8.45
N PHE A 122 -4.94 4.14 7.73
CA PHE A 122 -5.00 4.15 6.27
C PHE A 122 -6.07 5.12 5.75
N ILE A 123 -7.29 5.09 6.31
CA ILE A 123 -8.35 6.04 5.93
C ILE A 123 -7.92 7.48 6.13
N ASN A 124 -7.20 7.80 7.21
CA ASN A 124 -6.72 9.16 7.45
C ASN A 124 -5.66 9.58 6.42
N ILE A 125 -4.73 8.69 6.06
CA ILE A 125 -3.72 8.96 5.01
C ILE A 125 -4.37 9.15 3.64
N LEU A 126 -5.31 8.28 3.28
CA LEU A 126 -6.05 8.37 2.02
C LEU A 126 -6.89 9.65 1.96
N ASN A 127 -7.59 10.02 3.03
CA ASN A 127 -8.32 11.28 3.08
C ASN A 127 -7.38 12.49 2.94
N ASP A 128 -6.20 12.46 3.57
CA ASP A 128 -5.23 13.53 3.43
C ASP A 128 -4.73 13.66 1.98
N PHE A 129 -4.36 12.55 1.34
CA PHE A 129 -3.95 12.53 -0.06
C PHE A 129 -5.06 13.04 -0.99
N SER A 130 -6.31 12.61 -0.78
CA SER A 130 -7.43 13.03 -1.62
C SER A 130 -7.68 14.54 -1.65
N VAL A 131 -7.25 15.25 -0.60
CA VAL A 131 -7.40 16.71 -0.47
C VAL A 131 -6.09 17.45 -0.78
N ASN A 132 -4.96 16.84 -0.47
CA ASN A 132 -3.64 17.48 -0.49
C ASN A 132 -2.66 16.83 -1.48
N GLY A 133 -3.12 16.10 -2.49
CA GLY A 133 -2.28 15.34 -3.43
C GLY A 133 -1.10 16.14 -4.00
N SER A 134 -1.31 17.42 -4.33
CA SER A 134 -0.24 18.32 -4.83
C SER A 134 0.86 18.67 -3.82
N LYS A 135 0.69 18.31 -2.53
CA LYS A 135 1.72 18.45 -1.49
C LYS A 135 2.58 17.21 -1.33
N TYR A 136 2.19 16.09 -1.94
CA TYR A 136 2.96 14.86 -1.94
C TYR A 136 4.10 14.98 -2.96
N ASP A 137 5.25 14.38 -2.67
CA ASP A 137 6.34 14.23 -3.63
C ASP A 137 5.98 13.40 -4.87
N LEU A 138 4.92 12.59 -4.82
CA LEU A 138 4.34 12.00 -6.03
C LEU A 138 3.98 13.08 -7.09
N ALA A 139 3.54 14.27 -6.66
CA ALA A 139 3.23 15.38 -7.56
C ALA A 139 4.48 15.98 -8.25
N ASP A 140 5.69 15.64 -7.78
CA ASP A 140 6.93 16.01 -8.47
C ASP A 140 7.18 15.09 -9.69
N MET A 141 6.50 13.94 -9.78
CA MET A 141 6.65 12.90 -10.80
C MET A 141 5.45 12.80 -11.76
N CYS A 142 4.28 13.25 -11.34
CA CYS A 142 3.03 13.16 -12.10
C CYS A 142 2.47 14.55 -12.44
N ASP A 143 1.70 14.66 -13.52
CA ASP A 143 0.94 15.87 -13.81
C ASP A 143 -0.31 16.02 -12.91
N ASP A 144 -0.87 17.24 -12.89
CA ASP A 144 -2.03 17.56 -12.05
C ASP A 144 -3.25 16.68 -12.38
N GLU A 145 -3.44 16.29 -13.65
CA GLU A 145 -4.56 15.42 -14.06
C GLU A 145 -4.41 14.03 -13.43
N THR A 146 -3.22 13.46 -13.51
CA THR A 146 -2.88 12.17 -12.89
C THR A 146 -3.08 12.23 -11.37
N ILE A 147 -2.55 13.25 -10.69
CA ILE A 147 -2.72 13.42 -9.25
C ILE A 147 -4.21 13.51 -8.85
N ASN A 148 -5.02 14.24 -9.62
CA ASN A 148 -6.46 14.35 -9.36
C ASN A 148 -7.17 13.00 -9.55
N ASN A 149 -6.83 12.23 -10.58
CA ASN A 149 -7.39 10.90 -10.80
C ASN A 149 -7.07 9.93 -9.66
N ILE A 150 -5.81 9.94 -9.17
CA ILE A 150 -5.39 9.14 -8.02
C ILE A 150 -6.13 9.61 -6.76
N ALA A 151 -6.30 10.92 -6.56
CA ALA A 151 -7.00 11.49 -5.41
C ALA A 151 -8.48 11.05 -5.36
N GLU A 152 -9.17 11.00 -6.50
CA GLU A 152 -10.55 10.52 -6.60
C GLU A 152 -10.67 9.03 -6.24
N LYS A 153 -9.80 8.18 -6.82
CA LYS A 153 -9.76 6.74 -6.51
C LYS A 153 -9.41 6.49 -5.05
N THR A 154 -8.45 7.25 -4.52
CA THR A 154 -8.05 7.22 -3.11
C THR A 154 -9.22 7.55 -2.18
N LYS A 155 -10.03 8.57 -2.53
CA LYS A 155 -11.22 8.91 -1.75
C LYS A 155 -12.26 7.78 -1.75
N TYR A 156 -12.45 7.13 -2.89
CA TYR A 156 -13.30 5.95 -3.00
C TYR A 156 -12.82 4.82 -2.09
N ILE A 157 -11.52 4.48 -2.12
CA ILE A 157 -10.92 3.44 -1.27
C ILE A 157 -11.16 3.74 0.21
N ALA A 158 -10.92 4.98 0.65
CA ALA A 158 -11.14 5.40 2.04
C ALA A 158 -12.61 5.19 2.47
N ASN A 159 -13.57 5.52 1.61
CA ASN A 159 -14.99 5.30 1.88
C ASN A 159 -15.33 3.81 1.96
N GLU A 160 -14.75 2.97 1.10
CA GLU A 160 -14.95 1.52 1.15
C GLU A 160 -14.38 0.90 2.42
N MET A 161 -13.15 1.27 2.81
CA MET A 161 -12.52 0.80 4.05
C MET A 161 -13.31 1.21 5.30
N SER A 162 -13.94 2.39 5.29
CA SER A 162 -14.71 2.89 6.44
C SER A 162 -15.88 1.98 6.83
N LYS A 163 -16.37 1.14 5.91
CA LYS A 163 -17.41 0.15 6.14
C LYS A 163 -16.95 -1.04 6.98
N PHE A 164 -15.68 -1.09 7.39
CA PHE A 164 -15.12 -2.15 8.22
C PHE A 164 -14.75 -1.67 9.63
N ILE A 165 -15.03 -0.39 9.94
CA ILE A 165 -14.87 0.19 11.27
C ILE A 165 -16.23 0.12 11.98
N TYR A 166 -16.47 -0.95 12.74
CA TYR A 166 -17.66 -1.09 13.60
C TYR A 166 -17.25 -1.45 15.03
#